data_AF-A0ABD1UXJ3-F1
#
_entry.id   AF-A0ABD1UXJ3-F1
#
_cell.length_a   1.000
_cell.length_b   1.000
_cell.length_c   1.000
_cell.angle_alpha   90.00
_cell.angle_beta   90.00
_cell.angle_gamma   90.00
#
_symmetry.space_group_name_H-M   'P 1'
#
loop_
_entity.id
_entity.type
_entity.pdbx_description
1 polymer ?
#
loop_
_entity_poly.entity_id
_entity_poly.type
_entity_poly.pdbx_seq_one_letter_code
_entity_poly.pdbx_strand_id
1 'polypeptide(L)'
;MAEHLASIFGTEKDRVNCPFYFKIGACRHGDRCSRLHNRPTISPTLVLSNMYHRPDMITPGVDAQGQPIDPKKIQEHFEDFYEDIFEELSKFRRDRDPQCL
;
A
#
# COMPACT_ATOMS: atom_id res chain seq x y z
N MET A 1 -2.49 -13.76 31.32
CA MET A 1 -2.34 -14.63 30.13
C MET A 1 -2.75 -13.91 28.85
N ALA A 2 -3.90 -13.23 28.81
CA ALA A 2 -4.36 -12.42 27.67
C ALA A 2 -3.40 -11.27 27.30
N GLU A 3 -2.83 -10.57 28.28
CA GLU A 3 -1.88 -9.46 28.05
C GLU A 3 -0.60 -9.88 27.33
N HIS A 4 -0.11 -11.09 27.61
CA HIS A 4 1.08 -11.63 26.96
C HIS A 4 0.83 -11.91 25.47
N LEU A 5 -0.34 -12.45 25.13
CA LEU A 5 -0.75 -12.72 23.75
C LEU A 5 -0.99 -11.41 22.96
N ALA A 6 -1.59 -10.40 23.60
CA ALA A 6 -1.76 -9.07 23.01
C ALA A 6 -0.42 -8.38 22.70
N SER A 7 0.63 -8.65 23.49
CA SER A 7 1.97 -8.12 23.23
C SER A 7 2.72 -8.80 22.07
N ILE A 8 2.25 -9.97 21.64
CA ILE A 8 2.87 -10.78 20.59
C ILE A 8 2.17 -10.56 19.25
N PHE A 9 0.84 -10.48 19.23
CA PHE A 9 0.07 -10.42 17.98
C PHE A 9 0.39 -9.16 17.16
N GLY A 10 0.79 -9.35 15.90
CA GLY A 10 1.12 -8.23 14.99
C GLY A 10 2.45 -7.52 15.28
N THR A 11 3.23 -7.98 16.27
CA THR A 11 4.58 -7.49 16.56
C THR A 11 5.65 -8.44 16.00
N GLU A 12 6.92 -8.02 16.02
CA GLU A 12 8.03 -8.87 15.58
C GLU A 12 8.24 -10.13 16.44
N LYS A 13 7.65 -10.14 17.65
CA LYS A 13 7.62 -11.29 18.56
C LYS A 13 6.69 -12.39 18.07
N ASP A 14 5.77 -12.08 17.15
CA ASP A 14 4.97 -13.07 16.44
C ASP A 14 5.86 -13.89 15.49
N ARG A 15 6.07 -15.15 15.85
CA ARG A 15 6.85 -16.10 15.05
C ARG A 15 6.03 -16.75 13.94
N VAL A 16 4.71 -16.66 14.01
CA VAL A 16 3.78 -17.31 13.08
C VAL A 16 3.39 -16.33 11.97
N ASN A 17 2.95 -15.13 12.33
CA ASN A 17 2.50 -14.13 11.36
C ASN A 17 3.66 -13.23 10.93
N CYS A 18 3.64 -12.81 9.66
CA CYS A 18 4.59 -11.83 9.16
C CYS A 18 4.23 -10.44 9.69
N PRO A 19 5.06 -9.79 10.52
CA PRO A 19 4.74 -8.47 11.07
C PRO A 19 4.70 -7.38 10.00
N PHE A 20 5.46 -7.54 8.91
CA PHE A 20 5.44 -6.60 7.78
C PHE A 20 4.15 -6.70 6.99
N TYR A 21 3.73 -7.92 6.65
CA TYR A 21 2.47 -8.11 5.94
C TYR A 21 1.27 -7.67 6.78
N PHE A 22 1.26 -8.01 8.08
CA PHE A 22 0.17 -7.66 8.97
C PHE A 22 0.03 -6.14 9.17
N LYS A 23 1.14 -5.41 9.36
CA LYS A 23 1.09 -3.96 9.60
C LYS A 23 1.02 -3.11 8.34
N ILE A 24 1.69 -3.53 7.27
CA ILE A 24 1.91 -2.72 6.06
C ILE A 24 1.07 -3.22 4.88
N GLY A 25 0.55 -4.46 4.93
CA GLY A 25 -0.14 -5.10 3.80
C GLY A 25 0.79 -5.64 2.72
N ALA A 26 2.12 -5.52 2.88
CA ALA A 26 3.13 -5.96 1.93
C ALA A 26 4.36 -6.56 2.62
N CYS A 27 5.03 -7.48 1.93
CA CYS A 27 6.24 -8.15 2.42
C CYS A 27 7.24 -8.34 1.28
N ARG A 28 8.51 -7.99 1.51
CA ARG A 28 9.59 -8.11 0.51
C ARG A 28 9.84 -9.53 -0.01
N HIS A 29 9.43 -10.55 0.76
CA HIS A 29 9.58 -11.94 0.36
C HIS A 29 8.38 -12.44 -0.48
N GLY A 30 7.31 -11.66 -0.59
CA GLY A 30 6.07 -12.06 -1.26
C GLY A 30 5.56 -13.40 -0.74
N ASP A 31 5.12 -14.27 -1.64
CA ASP A 31 4.61 -15.60 -1.28
C ASP A 31 5.70 -16.58 -0.81
N ARG A 32 6.99 -16.23 -0.97
CA ARG A 32 8.11 -17.01 -0.44
C ARG A 32 8.44 -16.70 1.02
N CYS A 33 7.64 -15.86 1.69
CA CYS A 33 7.86 -15.59 3.11
C CYS A 33 7.68 -16.87 3.93
N SER A 34 8.58 -17.11 4.89
CA SER A 34 8.46 -18.23 5.83
C SER A 34 7.38 -18.05 6.90
N ARG A 35 6.81 -16.84 7.02
CA ARG A 35 5.74 -16.50 7.96
C ARG A 35 4.42 -16.30 7.23
N LEU A 36 3.31 -16.45 7.94
CA LEU A 36 1.97 -16.38 7.36
C LEU A 36 1.59 -14.94 6.94
N HIS A 37 0.98 -14.85 5.76
CA HIS A 37 0.37 -13.65 5.19
C HIS A 37 -1.16 -13.80 5.20
N ASN A 38 -1.81 -13.38 6.27
CA ASN A 38 -3.26 -13.50 6.41
C ASN A 38 -3.95 -12.39 5.59
N ARG A 39 -4.48 -12.75 4.42
CA ARG A 39 -5.30 -11.87 3.58
C ARG A 39 -6.73 -11.87 4.11
N PRO A 40 -7.25 -10.75 4.64
CA PRO A 40 -8.62 -10.68 5.08
C PRO A 40 -9.56 -10.81 3.87
N THR A 41 -10.66 -11.57 4.03
CA THR A 41 -11.70 -11.70 3.00
C THR A 41 -12.53 -10.43 2.86
N ILE A 42 -12.62 -9.62 3.93
CA ILE A 42 -13.30 -8.33 3.98
C ILE A 42 -12.38 -7.34 4.69
N SER A 43 -12.16 -6.17 4.10
CA SER A 43 -11.32 -5.11 4.65
C SER A 43 -11.83 -3.74 4.22
N PRO A 44 -11.80 -2.72 5.10
CA PRO A 44 -12.10 -1.34 4.71
C PRO A 44 -11.00 -0.72 3.84
N THR A 45 -9.81 -1.32 3.84
CA THR A 45 -8.60 -0.85 3.14
C THR A 45 -8.25 -1.78 1.97
N LEU A 46 -7.96 -1.19 0.82
CA LEU A 46 -7.47 -1.88 -0.39
C LEU A 46 -6.01 -1.50 -0.64
N VAL A 47 -5.25 -2.44 -1.20
CA VAL A 47 -3.86 -2.20 -1.64
C VAL A 47 -3.79 -2.40 -3.14
N LEU A 48 -3.45 -1.34 -3.87
CA LEU A 48 -3.21 -1.39 -5.31
C LEU A 48 -1.70 -1.39 -5.56
N SER A 49 -1.16 -2.57 -5.85
CA SER A 49 0.28 -2.76 -6.02
C SER A 49 0.77 -2.22 -7.36
N ASN A 50 1.88 -1.48 -7.34
CA ASN A 50 2.53 -0.97 -8.55
C ASN A 50 1.63 -0.09 -9.45
N MET A 51 0.71 0.67 -8.85
CA MET A 51 -0.15 1.59 -9.62
C MET A 51 0.57 2.86 -10.04
N TYR A 52 1.32 3.48 -9.12
CA TYR A 52 1.98 4.75 -9.38
C TYR A 52 3.39 4.54 -9.92
N HIS A 53 3.64 5.04 -11.14
CA HIS A 53 4.95 5.02 -11.78
C HIS A 53 5.50 6.44 -11.83
N ARG A 54 6.53 6.72 -11.03
CA ARG A 54 7.18 8.04 -11.05
C ARG A 54 7.95 8.25 -12.36
N PRO A 55 7.88 9.45 -12.96
CA PRO A 55 8.62 9.76 -14.21
C PRO A 55 10.13 9.57 -14.10
N ASP A 56 10.70 9.74 -12.90
CA ASP A 56 12.14 9.60 -12.61
C ASP A 56 12.48 8.33 -11.82
N MET A 57 11.66 7.28 -11.94
CA MET A 57 11.83 6.01 -11.18
C MET A 57 13.18 5.34 -11.43
N ILE A 58 13.75 5.45 -12.64
CA ILE A 58 15.01 4.80 -13.02
C ILE A 58 16.22 5.62 -12.55
N THR A 59 16.18 6.94 -12.72
CA THR A 59 17.29 7.82 -12.37
C THR A 59 16.72 9.12 -11.81
N PRO A 60 17.01 9.47 -10.54
CA PRO A 60 16.43 10.64 -9.90
C PRO A 60 16.69 11.93 -10.67
N GLY A 61 15.63 12.70 -10.91
CA GLY A 61 15.73 14.00 -11.58
C GLY A 61 15.91 13.96 -13.10
N VAL A 62 15.87 12.79 -13.73
CA VAL A 62 15.85 12.67 -15.21
C VAL A 62 14.68 11.81 -15.68
N ASP A 63 14.11 12.16 -16.82
CA ASP A 63 13.06 11.37 -17.46
C ASP A 63 13.64 10.14 -18.19
N ALA A 64 12.75 9.33 -18.77
CA ALA A 64 13.11 8.16 -19.55
C ALA A 64 13.96 8.48 -20.79
N GLN A 65 13.97 9.74 -21.24
CA GLN A 65 14.72 10.28 -22.37
C GLN A 65 16.06 10.90 -21.91
N GLY A 66 16.37 10.83 -20.62
CA GLY A 66 17.59 11.38 -20.02
C GLY A 66 17.60 12.89 -19.90
N GLN A 67 16.44 13.56 -20.03
CA GLN A 67 16.32 15.00 -19.83
C GLN A 67 16.05 15.33 -18.37
N PRO A 68 16.60 16.43 -17.83
CA PRO A 68 16.33 16.85 -16.47
C PRO A 68 14.85 17.21 -16.31
N ILE A 69 14.21 16.68 -15.27
CA ILE A 69 12.82 17.00 -14.92
C ILE A 69 12.81 18.09 -13.86
N ASP A 70 12.05 19.15 -14.11
CA ASP A 70 11.73 20.16 -13.09
C ASP A 70 10.95 19.50 -11.92
N PRO A 71 11.40 19.63 -10.66
CA PRO A 71 10.69 19.13 -9.50
C PRO A 71 9.20 19.50 -9.45
N LYS A 72 8.80 20.66 -10.01
CA LYS A 72 7.39 21.05 -10.11
C LYS A 72 6.57 20.11 -10.98
N LYS A 73 7.11 19.66 -12.11
CA LYS A 73 6.44 18.70 -13.00
C LYS A 73 6.25 17.34 -12.34
N ILE A 74 7.17 16.94 -11.45
CA ILE A 74 7.03 15.69 -10.69
C ILE A 74 5.86 15.80 -9.70
N GLN A 75 5.70 16.96 -9.08
CA GLN A 75 4.59 17.22 -8.17
C GLN A 75 3.26 17.26 -8.91
N GLU A 76 3.17 18.00 -10.02
CA GLU A 76 1.98 18.05 -10.90
C GLU A 76 1.57 16.64 -11.35
N HIS A 77 2.51 15.83 -11.83
CA HIS A 77 2.24 14.43 -12.22
C HIS A 77 1.69 13.58 -11.06
N PHE A 78 2.15 13.81 -9.83
CA PHE A 78 1.64 13.11 -8.66
C PHE A 78 0.21 13.55 -8.30
N GLU A 79 -0.06 14.86 -8.38
CA GLU A 79 -1.37 15.43 -8.09
C GLU A 79 -2.42 14.96 -9.10
N ASP A 80 -2.09 14.99 -10.40
CA ASP A 80 -2.96 14.48 -11.47
C ASP A 80 -3.32 13.00 -11.24
N PHE A 81 -2.31 12.17 -10.91
CA PHE A 81 -2.53 10.75 -10.58
C PHE A 81 -3.41 10.58 -9.33
N TYR A 82 -3.18 11.39 -8.30
CA TYR A 82 -3.93 11.31 -7.06
C TYR A 82 -5.40 11.70 -7.28
N GLU A 83 -5.66 12.76 -8.03
CA GLU A 83 -7.01 13.23 -8.36
C GLU A 83 -7.80 12.16 -9.11
N ASP A 84 -7.24 11.60 -10.20
CA ASP A 84 -7.88 10.55 -11.00
C ASP A 84 -8.26 9.32 -10.16
N ILE A 85 -7.31 8.82 -9.35
CA ILE A 85 -7.58 7.67 -8.47
C ILE A 85 -8.61 8.00 -7.39
N PHE A 86 -8.57 9.21 -6.82
CA PHE A 86 -9.50 9.61 -5.78
C PHE A 86 -10.93 9.73 -6.32
N GLU A 87 -11.11 10.31 -7.51
CA GLU A 87 -12.40 10.42 -8.18
C GLU A 87 -12.98 9.04 -8.50
N GLU A 88 -12.18 8.15 -9.09
CA GLU A 88 -12.61 6.79 -9.42
C GLU A 88 -12.99 5.99 -8.17
N LEU A 89 -12.16 6.01 -7.12
CA LEU A 89 -12.45 5.29 -5.86
C LEU A 89 -13.66 5.87 -5.11
N SER A 90 -13.96 7.17 -5.30
CA SER A 90 -15.11 7.82 -4.68
C SER A 90 -16.45 7.34 -5.24
N LYS A 91 -16.48 6.80 -6.47
CA LYS A 91 -17.69 6.18 -7.05
C LYS A 91 -18.14 4.97 -6.23
N PHE A 92 -17.20 4.16 -5.75
CA PHE A 92 -17.45 2.95 -4.96
C PHE A 92 -17.78 3.23 -3.48
N ARG A 93 -17.69 4.47 -3.01
CA ARG A 93 -18.05 4.81 -1.61
C ARG A 93 -19.56 4.87 -1.37
N ARG A 94 -20.37 5.11 -2.39
CA ARG A 94 -21.83 5.24 -2.27
C ARG A 94 -22.58 3.92 -2.18
N ASP A 95 -21.94 2.82 -2.56
CA ASP A 95 -22.54 1.47 -2.54
C ASP A 95 -22.15 0.65 -1.30
N ARG A 96 -21.53 1.26 -0.29
CA ARG A 96 -21.24 0.55 0.97
C ARG A 96 -22.50 0.48 1.83
N ASP A 97 -23.03 -0.74 1.92
CA ASP A 97 -24.02 -1.20 2.89
C ASP A 97 -23.73 -0.64 4.30
N PRO A 98 -24.71 -0.04 5.00
CA PRO A 98 -24.54 0.56 6.33
C PRO A 98 -24.09 -0.41 7.44
N GLN A 99 -23.94 -1.71 7.18
CA GLN A 99 -23.45 -2.70 8.16
C GLN A 99 -21.92 -2.79 8.30
N CYS A 100 -21.13 -2.00 7.58
CA CYS A 100 -19.65 -2.03 7.63
C CYS A 100 -19.02 -0.87 8.44
N LEU A 101 -19.68 -0.43 9.53
CA LEU A 101 -19.14 0.49 10.55
C LEU A 101 -19.12 -0.18 11.94
#